data_AF-I0JNE1-F1
#
_entry.id   AF-I0JNE1-F1
#
_cell.length_a   1.000
_cell.length_b   1.000
_cell.length_c   1.000
_cell.angle_alpha   90.00
_cell.angle_beta   90.00
_cell.angle_gamma   90.00
#
_symmetry.space_group_name_H-M   'P 1'
#
loop_
_entity.id
_entity.type
_entity.pdbx_description
1 polymer ?
#
loop_
_entity_poly.entity_id
_entity_poly.type
_entity_poly.pdbx_seq_one_letter_code
_entity_poly.pdbx_strand_id
1 'polypeptide(L)'
;MWYYEKKLQYPVKVTECNPRLAKYLIEQYGGADGELSAALRYLNQRYSIPDKVIGLLTDIGTEEFAHLEMIATMIYKLTKDATPEQMKEAGLGAHYANHDHALYYNNAAGSPWTATYIQAKGDPIADLYEDIAAEEKARATYQWIINMSDDPCLNDSLKFLRQREVVHSQRFREAVEILKFEKDRKQFF
;
A
#
# COMPACT_ATOMS: atom_id res chain seq x y z
N MET A 1 -3.94 -7.55 19.62
CA MET A 1 -5.39 -7.75 19.39
C MET A 1 -5.82 -6.76 18.34
N TRP A 2 -6.60 -7.18 17.35
CA TRP A 2 -7.13 -6.31 16.29
C TRP A 2 -8.63 -6.13 16.47
N TYR A 3 -9.13 -4.95 16.09
CA TYR A 3 -10.56 -4.67 15.98
C TYR A 3 -10.87 -4.29 14.54
N TYR A 4 -11.98 -4.80 14.02
CA TYR A 4 -12.47 -4.46 12.70
C TYR A 4 -13.70 -3.58 12.80
N GLU A 5 -13.70 -2.47 12.06
CA GLU A 5 -14.85 -1.61 11.85
C GLU A 5 -15.20 -1.67 10.36
N LYS A 6 -16.49 -1.85 10.03
CA LYS A 6 -16.94 -2.06 8.64
C LYS A 6 -16.75 -0.82 7.75
N LYS A 7 -16.51 0.33 8.35
CA LYS A 7 -16.31 1.59 7.62
C LYS A 7 -14.90 1.63 7.04
N LEU A 8 -14.82 1.86 5.73
CA LEU A 8 -13.57 2.21 5.07
C LEU A 8 -12.99 3.49 5.69
N GLN A 9 -11.66 3.56 5.78
CA GLN A 9 -10.96 4.74 6.33
C GLN A 9 -11.31 6.02 5.56
N TYR A 10 -11.44 5.91 4.24
CA TYR A 10 -11.92 6.98 3.37
C TYR A 10 -12.94 6.43 2.35
N PRO A 11 -13.98 7.20 1.96
CA PRO A 11 -14.97 6.72 1.00
C PRO A 11 -14.35 6.32 -0.33
N VAL A 12 -14.74 5.15 -0.85
CA VAL A 12 -14.39 4.69 -2.20
C VAL A 12 -15.61 4.78 -3.10
N LYS A 13 -15.56 5.61 -4.14
CA LYS A 13 -16.62 5.77 -5.15
C LYS A 13 -16.03 5.55 -6.53
N VAL A 14 -16.78 4.88 -7.40
CA VAL A 14 -16.40 4.56 -8.78
C VAL A 14 -17.60 4.91 -9.65
N THR A 15 -17.39 5.59 -10.78
CA THR A 15 -18.47 6.04 -11.67
C THR A 15 -18.92 4.95 -12.63
N GLU A 16 -18.03 4.07 -13.07
CA GLU A 16 -18.33 3.03 -14.05
C GLU A 16 -17.44 1.79 -13.93
N CYS A 17 -17.87 0.70 -14.55
CA CYS A 17 -17.06 -0.52 -14.68
C CYS A 17 -15.86 -0.26 -15.58
N ASN A 18 -14.64 -0.46 -15.08
CA ASN A 18 -13.40 -0.22 -15.82
C ASN A 18 -12.30 -1.22 -15.42
N PRO A 19 -12.29 -2.42 -16.03
CA PRO A 19 -11.31 -3.47 -15.72
C PRO A 19 -9.87 -3.10 -16.09
N ARG A 20 -9.68 -2.17 -17.05
CA ARG A 20 -8.36 -1.66 -17.41
C ARG A 20 -7.74 -0.87 -16.26
N LEU A 21 -8.51 0.01 -15.64
CA LEU A 21 -8.04 0.77 -14.48
C LEU A 21 -7.85 -0.13 -13.25
N ALA A 22 -8.75 -1.11 -13.07
CA ALA A 22 -8.59 -2.13 -12.02
C ALA A 22 -7.25 -2.88 -12.16
N LYS A 23 -6.86 -3.25 -13.38
CA LYS A 23 -5.56 -3.89 -13.65
C LYS A 23 -4.37 -3.08 -13.14
N TYR A 24 -4.40 -1.76 -13.29
CA TYR A 24 -3.32 -0.90 -12.79
C TYR A 24 -3.34 -0.75 -11.26
N LEU A 25 -4.53 -0.70 -10.64
CA LEU A 25 -4.67 -0.65 -9.19
C LEU A 25 -4.16 -1.91 -8.48
N ILE A 26 -4.15 -3.06 -9.17
CA ILE A 26 -3.53 -4.29 -8.66
C ILE A 26 -2.05 -4.06 -8.30
N GLU A 27 -1.35 -3.10 -8.94
CA GLU A 27 0.02 -2.73 -8.55
C GLU A 27 0.10 -2.21 -7.10
N GLN A 28 -0.85 -1.37 -6.68
CA GLN A 28 -0.92 -0.90 -5.29
C GLN A 28 -1.53 -1.94 -4.35
N TYR A 29 -2.10 -3.04 -4.85
CA TYR A 29 -2.63 -4.12 -4.02
C TYR A 29 -1.56 -5.17 -3.68
N GLY A 30 -0.97 -5.79 -4.70
CA GLY A 30 -0.02 -6.90 -4.57
C GLY A 30 1.33 -6.66 -5.22
N GLY A 31 1.63 -5.43 -5.64
CA GLY A 31 2.96 -5.03 -6.13
C GLY A 31 4.00 -4.87 -5.03
N ALA A 32 5.25 -4.70 -5.44
CA ALA A 32 6.40 -4.61 -4.52
C ALA A 32 6.35 -3.38 -3.60
N ASP A 33 5.79 -2.30 -4.12
CA ASP A 33 5.63 -1.02 -3.43
C ASP A 33 4.16 -0.73 -3.05
N GLY A 34 3.28 -1.75 -3.11
CA GLY A 34 1.87 -1.62 -2.76
C GLY A 34 1.58 -1.86 -1.27
N GLU A 35 0.31 -1.69 -0.89
CA GLU A 35 -0.13 -1.62 0.51
C GLU A 35 0.10 -2.91 1.29
N LEU A 36 0.03 -4.07 0.63
CA LEU A 36 0.33 -5.33 1.29
C LEU A 36 1.81 -5.37 1.73
N SER A 37 2.70 -4.89 0.85
CA SER A 37 4.13 -4.82 1.16
C SER A 37 4.40 -3.82 2.27
N ALA A 38 3.77 -2.64 2.24
CA ALA A 38 3.86 -1.63 3.29
C ALA A 38 3.40 -2.17 4.65
N ALA A 39 2.18 -2.70 4.72
CA ALA A 39 1.60 -3.26 5.95
C ALA A 39 2.50 -4.34 6.57
N LEU A 40 2.92 -5.31 5.75
CA LEU A 40 3.75 -6.42 6.23
C LEU A 40 5.15 -5.97 6.62
N ARG A 41 5.75 -5.03 5.89
CA ARG A 41 7.08 -4.48 6.20
C ARG A 41 7.08 -3.84 7.58
N TYR A 42 6.20 -2.86 7.81
CA TYR A 42 6.21 -2.05 9.04
C TYR A 42 5.83 -2.89 10.27
N LEU A 43 4.82 -3.75 10.15
CA LEU A 43 4.40 -4.62 11.25
C LEU A 43 5.43 -5.72 11.57
N ASN A 44 6.27 -6.10 10.61
CA ASN A 44 7.36 -7.04 10.85
C ASN A 44 8.58 -6.34 11.47
N GLN A 45 9.00 -5.20 10.94
CA GLN A 45 10.16 -4.45 11.43
C GLN A 45 9.97 -3.89 12.86
N ARG A 46 8.73 -3.67 13.31
CA ARG A 46 8.46 -3.19 14.68
C ARG A 46 9.07 -4.06 15.79
N TYR A 47 9.30 -5.35 15.53
CA TYR A 47 9.87 -6.27 16.53
C TYR A 47 11.37 -6.11 16.72
N SER A 48 12.05 -5.39 15.82
CA SER A 48 13.48 -5.12 15.88
C SER A 48 13.82 -3.63 15.95
N ILE A 49 12.82 -2.75 16.05
CA ILE A 49 13.00 -1.30 16.16
C ILE A 49 12.98 -0.84 17.63
N PRO A 50 13.69 0.23 18.04
CA PRO A 50 13.70 0.69 19.42
C PRO A 50 12.32 1.16 19.92
N ASP A 51 12.04 0.94 21.20
CA ASP A 51 10.78 1.28 21.88
C ASP A 51 10.28 2.71 21.64
N LYS A 52 11.19 3.65 21.39
CA LYS A 52 10.85 5.06 21.19
C LYS A 52 10.09 5.32 19.88
N VAL A 53 10.19 4.43 18.89
CA VAL A 53 9.54 4.57 17.59
C VAL A 53 8.70 3.35 17.19
N ILE A 54 8.65 2.29 18.01
CA ILE A 54 7.83 1.09 17.76
C ILE A 54 6.35 1.40 17.55
N GLY A 55 5.83 2.41 18.27
CA GLY A 55 4.45 2.86 18.13
C GLY A 55 4.16 3.35 16.72
N LEU A 56 5.10 4.07 16.10
CA LEU A 56 4.93 4.61 14.75
C LEU A 56 4.73 3.49 13.72
N LEU A 57 5.59 2.46 13.72
CA LEU A 57 5.47 1.34 12.79
C LEU A 57 4.20 0.53 13.03
N THR A 58 3.77 0.43 14.29
CA THR A 58 2.52 -0.22 14.65
C THR A 58 1.33 0.55 14.09
N ASP A 59 1.31 1.87 14.26
CA ASP A 59 0.21 2.72 13.82
C ASP A 59 0.13 2.78 12.30
N ILE A 60 1.24 3.06 11.61
CA ILE A 60 1.28 3.11 10.14
C ILE A 60 0.98 1.74 9.55
N GLY A 61 1.65 0.67 10.00
CA GLY A 61 1.39 -0.68 9.48
C GLY A 61 -0.05 -1.18 9.70
N THR A 62 -0.73 -0.67 10.73
CA THR A 62 -2.17 -0.92 10.94
C THR A 62 -3.01 -0.12 9.95
N GLU A 63 -2.64 1.14 9.71
CA GLU A 63 -3.28 2.00 8.71
C GLU A 63 -3.16 1.42 7.29
N GLU A 64 -2.02 0.83 6.93
CA GLU A 64 -1.79 0.22 5.62
C GLU A 64 -2.78 -0.92 5.31
N PHE A 65 -3.25 -1.65 6.33
CA PHE A 65 -4.31 -2.65 6.10
C PHE A 65 -5.67 -2.01 5.76
N ALA A 66 -5.94 -0.79 6.24
CA ALA A 66 -7.11 -0.04 5.82
C ALA A 66 -6.96 0.48 4.39
N HIS A 67 -5.75 0.87 3.98
CA HIS A 67 -5.44 1.24 2.60
C HIS A 67 -5.59 0.06 1.65
N LEU A 68 -5.09 -1.12 2.06
CA LEU A 68 -5.26 -2.37 1.33
C LEU A 68 -6.75 -2.72 1.12
N GLU A 69 -7.59 -2.52 2.14
CA GLU A 69 -9.05 -2.70 2.03
C GLU A 69 -9.69 -1.68 1.08
N MET A 70 -9.22 -0.43 1.08
CA MET A 70 -9.67 0.58 0.13
C MET A 70 -9.33 0.21 -1.31
N ILE A 71 -8.09 -0.22 -1.60
CA ILE A 71 -7.66 -0.66 -2.93
C ILE A 71 -8.43 -1.91 -3.38
N ALA A 72 -8.58 -2.89 -2.49
CA ALA A 72 -9.44 -4.06 -2.74
C ALA A 72 -10.86 -3.64 -3.15
N THR A 73 -11.44 -2.66 -2.43
CA THR A 73 -12.77 -2.14 -2.72
C THR A 73 -12.82 -1.43 -4.07
N MET A 74 -11.79 -0.67 -4.45
CA MET A 74 -11.71 -0.02 -5.76
C MET A 74 -11.68 -1.07 -6.88
N ILE A 75 -10.78 -2.05 -6.79
CA ILE A 75 -10.64 -3.12 -7.79
C ILE A 75 -11.95 -3.89 -7.92
N TYR A 76 -12.57 -4.27 -6.81
CA TYR A 76 -13.88 -4.94 -6.81
C TYR A 76 -14.94 -4.10 -7.51
N LYS A 77 -15.09 -2.81 -7.16
CA LYS A 77 -16.12 -1.95 -7.76
C LYS A 77 -15.90 -1.72 -9.26
N LEU A 78 -14.66 -1.68 -9.71
CA LEU A 78 -14.30 -1.51 -11.11
C LEU A 78 -14.50 -2.78 -11.96
N THR A 79 -14.62 -3.95 -11.33
CA THR A 79 -14.65 -5.25 -12.03
C THR A 79 -15.92 -6.07 -11.81
N LYS A 80 -16.70 -5.82 -10.74
CA LYS A 80 -17.86 -6.64 -10.34
C LYS A 80 -18.92 -6.87 -11.43
N ASP A 81 -19.05 -5.93 -12.37
CA ASP A 81 -20.04 -5.98 -13.45
C ASP A 81 -19.39 -6.28 -14.82
N ALA A 82 -18.08 -6.59 -14.84
CA ALA A 82 -17.33 -6.84 -16.07
C ALA A 82 -17.63 -8.22 -16.66
N THR A 83 -17.90 -8.26 -17.96
CA THR A 83 -18.03 -9.53 -18.70
C THR A 83 -16.67 -10.21 -18.91
N PRO A 84 -16.63 -11.54 -19.15
CA PRO A 84 -15.39 -12.24 -19.50
C PRO A 84 -14.66 -11.61 -20.70
N GLU A 85 -15.40 -11.13 -21.70
CA GLU A 85 -14.87 -10.42 -22.87
C GLU A 85 -14.17 -9.11 -22.48
N GLN A 86 -14.80 -8.28 -21.65
CA GLN A 86 -14.20 -7.04 -21.13
C GLN A 86 -12.95 -7.31 -20.29
N MET A 87 -12.95 -8.36 -19.47
CA MET A 87 -11.77 -8.79 -18.71
C MET A 87 -10.62 -9.18 -19.65
N LYS A 88 -10.92 -9.91 -20.74
CA LYS A 88 -9.93 -10.29 -21.75
C LYS A 88 -9.36 -9.07 -22.48
N GLU A 89 -10.20 -8.14 -22.92
CA GLU A 89 -9.80 -6.90 -23.60
C GLU A 89 -8.94 -5.97 -22.72
N ALA A 90 -9.20 -5.98 -21.40
CA ALA A 90 -8.37 -5.28 -20.43
C ALA A 90 -7.02 -5.96 -20.14
N GLY A 91 -6.78 -7.14 -20.72
CA GLY A 91 -5.59 -7.95 -20.45
C GLY A 91 -5.60 -8.60 -19.08
N LEU A 92 -6.80 -8.91 -18.55
CA LEU A 92 -7.06 -9.68 -17.33
C LEU A 92 -7.70 -11.06 -17.63
N GLY A 93 -7.71 -11.51 -18.90
CA GLY A 93 -8.33 -12.79 -19.26
C GLY A 93 -7.70 -14.01 -18.56
N ALA A 94 -6.39 -14.00 -18.34
CA ALA A 94 -5.71 -15.06 -17.59
C ALA A 94 -6.08 -15.03 -16.10
N HIS A 95 -6.24 -13.83 -15.52
CA HIS A 95 -6.74 -13.66 -14.15
C HIS A 95 -8.16 -14.22 -14.03
N TYR A 96 -9.04 -13.84 -14.96
CA TYR A 96 -10.43 -14.32 -15.00
C TYR A 96 -10.52 -15.85 -15.05
N ALA A 97 -9.72 -16.49 -15.90
CA ALA A 97 -9.71 -17.95 -16.00
C ALA A 97 -9.26 -18.66 -14.70
N ASN A 98 -8.42 -18.02 -13.88
CA ASN A 98 -7.87 -18.60 -12.65
C ASN A 98 -8.67 -18.21 -11.39
N HIS A 99 -9.25 -17.01 -11.38
CA HIS A 99 -9.78 -16.36 -10.19
C HIS A 99 -11.18 -15.77 -10.37
N ASP A 100 -11.78 -15.87 -11.57
CA ASP A 100 -13.02 -15.15 -11.91
C ASP A 100 -12.85 -13.64 -11.59
N HIS A 101 -13.77 -13.02 -10.84
CA HIS A 101 -13.61 -11.65 -10.34
C HIS A 101 -12.96 -11.55 -8.96
N ALA A 102 -12.47 -12.65 -8.40
CA ALA A 102 -11.86 -12.64 -7.07
C ALA A 102 -10.55 -11.83 -7.06
N LEU A 103 -10.30 -11.17 -5.94
CA LEU A 103 -9.03 -10.51 -5.67
C LEU A 103 -7.93 -11.56 -5.48
N TYR A 104 -6.73 -11.23 -5.96
CA TYR A 104 -5.53 -12.04 -5.77
C TYR A 104 -4.33 -11.11 -5.54
N TYR A 105 -3.40 -11.56 -4.71
CA TYR A 105 -2.19 -10.78 -4.40
C TYR A 105 -1.14 -11.00 -5.49
N ASN A 106 -1.26 -10.25 -6.57
CA ASN A 106 -0.29 -10.13 -7.65
C ASN A 106 -0.07 -8.66 -8.00
N ASN A 107 0.95 -8.38 -8.80
CA ASN A 107 1.17 -7.06 -9.39
C ASN A 107 0.39 -6.90 -10.72
N ALA A 108 0.40 -5.71 -11.33
CA ALA A 108 -0.35 -5.44 -12.57
C ALA A 108 0.12 -6.27 -13.78
N ALA A 109 1.32 -6.84 -13.71
CA ALA A 109 1.88 -7.76 -14.70
C ALA A 109 1.50 -9.23 -14.46
N GLY A 110 0.82 -9.55 -13.35
CA GLY A 110 0.37 -10.90 -13.02
C GLY A 110 1.35 -11.72 -12.17
N SER A 111 2.48 -11.14 -11.74
CA SER A 111 3.42 -11.83 -10.85
C SER A 111 2.85 -11.87 -9.42
N PRO A 112 2.73 -13.05 -8.79
CA PRO A 112 2.29 -13.16 -7.40
C PRO A 112 3.16 -12.32 -6.46
N TRP A 113 2.54 -11.77 -5.42
CA TRP A 113 3.26 -11.12 -4.34
C TRP A 113 4.23 -12.11 -3.70
N THR A 114 5.40 -11.62 -3.32
CA THR A 114 6.47 -12.44 -2.74
C THR A 114 7.11 -11.70 -1.58
N ALA A 115 7.49 -12.45 -0.54
CA ALA A 115 8.20 -11.91 0.62
C ALA A 115 9.54 -11.24 0.23
N THR A 116 10.07 -11.50 -0.97
CA THR A 116 11.27 -10.82 -1.48
C THR A 116 11.09 -9.33 -1.77
N TYR A 117 9.85 -8.81 -1.75
CA TYR A 117 9.56 -7.38 -1.93
C TYR A 117 9.83 -6.51 -0.69
N ILE A 118 9.93 -7.13 0.49
CA ILE A 118 10.18 -6.42 1.75
C ILE A 118 11.54 -6.83 2.30
N GLN A 119 12.18 -5.94 3.06
CA GLN A 119 13.35 -6.24 3.86
C GLN A 119 13.11 -5.88 5.34
N ALA A 120 13.88 -6.52 6.20
CA ALA A 120 13.98 -6.22 7.62
C ALA A 120 15.38 -6.62 8.06
N LYS A 121 16.21 -5.62 8.35
CA LYS A 121 17.64 -5.81 8.61
C LYS A 121 17.95 -5.84 10.11
N GLY A 122 17.04 -5.33 10.95
CA GLY A 122 17.25 -5.16 12.37
C GLY A 122 18.21 -4.00 12.70
N ASP A 123 18.65 -3.25 11.69
CA ASP A 123 19.29 -1.95 11.88
C ASP A 123 18.19 -0.88 11.74
N PRO A 124 17.84 -0.17 12.81
CA PRO A 124 16.69 0.74 12.81
C PRO A 124 16.80 1.89 11.81
N ILE A 125 18.02 2.35 11.51
CA ILE A 125 18.22 3.45 10.56
C ILE A 125 18.08 2.94 9.13
N ALA A 126 18.67 1.77 8.83
CA ALA A 126 18.53 1.14 7.52
C ALA A 126 17.07 0.78 7.21
N ASP A 127 16.36 0.19 8.18
CA ASP A 127 14.96 -0.21 8.06
C ASP A 127 14.06 1.02 7.82
N LEU A 128 14.22 2.10 8.59
CA LEU A 128 13.45 3.33 8.36
C LEU A 128 13.79 4.02 7.03
N TYR A 129 15.02 3.91 6.52
CA TYR A 129 15.35 4.41 5.18
C TYR A 129 14.71 3.57 4.06
N GLU A 130 14.58 2.26 4.25
CA GLU A 130 13.78 1.41 3.37
C GLU A 130 12.32 1.87 3.38
N ASP A 131 11.74 2.10 4.56
CA ASP A 131 10.34 2.53 4.71
C ASP A 131 10.09 3.86 4.00
N ILE A 132 10.97 4.85 4.21
CA ILE A 132 10.90 6.14 3.48
C ILE A 132 10.93 5.91 1.97
N ALA A 133 11.82 5.04 1.48
CA ALA A 133 11.90 4.75 0.06
C ALA A 133 10.66 4.01 -0.46
N ALA A 134 10.06 3.13 0.33
CA ALA A 134 8.82 2.44 0.01
C ALA A 134 7.67 3.43 -0.18
N GLU A 135 7.47 4.32 0.80
CA GLU A 135 6.45 5.38 0.77
C GLU A 135 6.60 6.30 -0.45
N GLU A 136 7.82 6.74 -0.77
CA GLU A 136 8.05 7.62 -1.93
C GLU A 136 7.77 6.93 -3.27
N LYS A 137 8.03 5.61 -3.37
CA LYS A 137 7.72 4.78 -4.54
C LYS A 137 6.22 4.55 -4.67
N ALA A 138 5.54 4.17 -3.59
CA ALA A 138 4.08 3.98 -3.55
C ALA A 138 3.35 5.27 -3.96
N ARG A 139 3.75 6.41 -3.39
CA ARG A 139 3.26 7.75 -3.78
C ARG A 139 3.43 8.04 -5.28
N ALA A 140 4.56 7.66 -5.87
CA ALA A 140 4.81 7.85 -7.31
C ALA A 140 3.87 6.97 -8.15
N THR A 141 3.70 5.70 -7.77
CA THR A 141 2.74 4.78 -8.40
C THR A 141 1.32 5.34 -8.33
N TYR A 142 0.87 5.82 -7.17
CA TYR A 142 -0.41 6.50 -7.04
C TYR A 142 -0.56 7.68 -7.99
N GLN A 143 0.46 8.54 -8.10
CA GLN A 143 0.44 9.66 -9.03
C GLN A 143 0.31 9.20 -10.48
N TRP A 144 0.99 8.13 -10.88
CA TRP A 144 0.90 7.59 -12.24
C TRP A 144 -0.48 7.00 -12.53
N ILE A 145 -1.08 6.29 -11.57
CA ILE A 145 -2.45 5.77 -11.72
C ILE A 145 -3.46 6.93 -11.84
N ILE A 146 -3.32 7.97 -11.02
CA ILE A 146 -4.15 9.19 -11.13
C ILE A 146 -4.02 9.82 -12.52
N ASN A 147 -2.81 9.85 -13.10
CA ASN A 147 -2.60 10.40 -14.46
C ASN A 147 -3.26 9.55 -15.56
N MET A 148 -3.50 8.26 -15.29
CA MET A 148 -4.13 7.31 -16.23
C MET A 148 -5.66 7.19 -16.03
N SER A 149 -6.21 7.82 -14.99
CA SER A 149 -7.61 7.72 -14.59
C SER A 149 -8.39 8.99 -14.91
N ASP A 150 -9.53 8.82 -15.59
CA ASP A 150 -10.50 9.87 -15.89
C ASP A 150 -11.71 9.88 -14.93
N ASP A 151 -11.81 8.93 -14.00
CA ASP A 151 -12.87 8.88 -12.98
C ASP A 151 -12.56 9.85 -11.82
N PRO A 152 -13.27 10.98 -11.68
CA PRO A 152 -13.01 11.96 -10.63
C PRO A 152 -13.36 11.45 -9.23
N CYS A 153 -14.31 10.51 -9.11
CA CYS A 153 -14.73 9.93 -7.85
C CYS A 153 -13.70 8.92 -7.32
N LEU A 154 -13.12 8.11 -8.20
CA LEU A 154 -12.00 7.24 -7.84
C LEU A 154 -10.76 8.06 -7.50
N ASN A 155 -10.47 9.10 -8.31
CA ASN A 155 -9.32 9.97 -8.11
C ASN A 155 -9.34 10.71 -6.78
N ASP A 156 -10.52 10.96 -6.18
CA ASP A 156 -10.64 11.52 -4.83
C ASP A 156 -10.01 10.60 -3.78
N SER A 157 -10.39 9.31 -3.79
CA SER A 157 -9.82 8.30 -2.90
C SER A 157 -8.32 8.05 -3.16
N LEU A 158 -7.88 8.05 -4.43
CA LEU A 158 -6.46 7.91 -4.77
C LEU A 158 -5.63 9.10 -4.30
N LYS A 159 -6.17 10.33 -4.34
CA LYS A 159 -5.51 11.51 -3.78
C LYS A 159 -5.38 11.43 -2.26
N PHE A 160 -6.38 10.88 -1.58
CA PHE A 160 -6.29 10.60 -0.15
C PHE A 160 -5.12 9.66 0.14
N LEU A 161 -5.08 8.48 -0.50
CA LEU A 161 -4.02 7.49 -0.30
C LEU A 161 -2.63 8.07 -0.61
N ARG A 162 -2.47 8.72 -1.77
CA ARG A 162 -1.23 9.41 -2.15
C ARG A 162 -0.78 10.45 -1.11
N GLN A 163 -1.72 11.14 -0.45
CA GLN A 163 -1.41 12.11 0.59
C GLN A 163 -1.00 11.42 1.90
N ARG A 164 -1.52 10.23 2.20
CA ARG A 164 -1.07 9.42 3.33
C ARG A 164 0.39 9.00 3.18
N GLU A 165 0.82 8.61 1.97
CA GLU A 165 2.23 8.29 1.72
C GLU A 165 3.18 9.44 2.04
N VAL A 166 2.76 10.67 1.73
CA VAL A 166 3.53 11.87 2.08
C VAL A 166 3.63 12.02 3.59
N VAL A 167 2.55 11.77 4.31
CA VAL A 167 2.54 11.82 5.78
C VAL A 167 3.39 10.70 6.36
N HIS A 168 3.28 9.47 5.88
CA HIS A 168 4.04 8.32 6.35
C HIS A 168 5.55 8.53 6.14
N SER A 169 5.97 8.91 4.92
CA SER A 169 7.35 9.29 4.61
C SER A 169 7.87 10.38 5.56
N GLN A 170 7.07 11.41 5.85
CA GLN A 170 7.46 12.46 6.81
C GLN A 170 7.64 11.91 8.23
N ARG A 171 6.74 11.05 8.71
CA ARG A 171 6.85 10.46 10.04
C ARG A 171 8.04 9.51 10.18
N PHE A 172 8.34 8.71 9.15
CA PHE A 172 9.55 7.89 9.16
C PHE A 172 10.82 8.74 9.16
N ARG A 173 10.84 9.87 8.44
CA ARG A 173 11.96 10.83 8.51
C ARG A 173 12.13 11.43 9.90
N GLU A 174 11.03 11.80 10.56
CA GLU A 174 11.06 12.26 11.95
C GLU A 174 11.62 11.18 12.90
N ALA A 175 11.21 9.92 12.72
CA ALA A 175 11.71 8.78 13.49
C ALA A 175 13.22 8.58 13.30
N VAL A 176 13.73 8.72 12.07
CA VAL A 176 15.17 8.67 11.79
C VAL A 176 15.93 9.72 12.59
N GLU A 177 15.43 10.97 12.62
CA GLU A 177 16.09 12.05 13.35
C GLU A 177 16.03 11.85 14.87
N ILE A 178 14.94 11.29 15.40
CA ILE A 178 14.83 10.88 16.81
C ILE A 178 15.92 9.85 17.15
N LEU A 179 16.08 8.82 16.32
CA LEU A 179 17.04 7.75 16.57
C LEU A 179 18.50 8.20 16.43
N LYS A 180 18.80 9.08 15.46
CA LYS A 180 20.13 9.70 15.34
C LYS A 180 20.48 10.51 16.58
N PHE A 181 19.56 11.36 17.04
CA PHE A 181 19.77 12.16 18.24
C PHE A 181 20.06 11.29 19.48
N GLU A 182 19.36 10.18 19.65
CA GLU A 182 19.63 9.25 20.76
C GLU A 182 20.98 8.55 20.63
N LYS A 183 21.38 8.17 19.42
CA LYS A 183 22.70 7.55 19.17
C LYS A 183 23.86 8.48 19.52
N ASP A 184 23.69 9.78 19.26
CA ASP A 184 24.71 10.80 19.51
C ASP A 184 24.72 11.31 20.97
N ARG A 185 23.73 10.93 21.79
CA ARG A 185 23.72 11.26 23.22
C ARG A 185 24.78 10.45 23.96
N LYS A 186 25.68 11.15 24.65
CA LYS A 186 26.54 10.54 25.68
C LYS A 186 25.66 9.94 26.77
N GLN A 187 25.77 8.63 26.98
CA GLN A 187 25.21 7.98 28.16
C GLN A 187 26.13 8.27 29.35
N PHE A 188 25.62 9.04 30.31
CA PHE A 188 26.28 9.19 31.61
C PHE A 188 25.74 8.10 32.51
N PHE A 189 26.62 7.18 32.94
CA PHE A 189 26.34 6.13 33.91
C PHE A 189 26.56 6.63 35.33
#